data_AF-A0A558BVV7-F1
#
_entry.id   AF-A0A558BVV7-F1
#
_cell.length_a   1.000
_cell.length_b   1.000
_cell.length_c   1.000
_cell.angle_alpha   90.00
_cell.angle_beta   90.00
_cell.angle_gamma   90.00
#
_symmetry.space_group_name_H-M   'P 1'
#
loop_
_entity.id
_entity.type
_entity.pdbx_description
1 polymer ?
#
loop_
_entity_poly.entity_id
_entity_poly.type
_entity_poly.pdbx_seq_one_letter_code
_entity_poly.pdbx_strand_id
1 'polypeptide(L)'
;MLQLLYNKCNRMVDKTYNITCIFCIQQIRIMDQVTVNQRLNLLVDTFENGVKAAFARKAGISPQGAQELLAGRKGDPSFKVLVKILESYPTIDANWLVLGRGGMLLSQPVEQVGSFTNTSPTNTIDTRQFLPPLPENDSIKKEMDLLAKAMDALLSSNKSEEAQTAKSILAGYWLTERDTEDEEWKHQARAEEAAERQRQAREQQEGQQ
;
A
#
# COMPACT_ATOMS: atom_id res chain seq x y z
N MET A 1 9.37 -27.99 -3.57
CA MET A 1 10.37 -26.92 -3.80
C MET A 1 10.17 -25.70 -2.89
N LEU A 2 8.93 -25.28 -2.60
CA LEU A 2 8.63 -24.12 -1.74
C LEU A 2 9.01 -24.27 -0.25
N GLN A 3 9.00 -25.47 0.33
CA GLN A 3 9.42 -25.69 1.73
C GLN A 3 10.94 -25.70 1.93
N LEU A 4 11.73 -25.94 0.87
CA LEU A 4 13.20 -25.89 0.96
C LEU A 4 13.73 -24.45 0.91
N LEU A 5 13.01 -23.52 0.27
CA LEU A 5 13.35 -22.09 0.27
C LEU A 5 13.01 -21.44 1.62
N TYR A 6 11.90 -21.84 2.25
CA TYR A 6 11.52 -21.38 3.59
C TYR A 6 12.55 -21.76 4.66
N ASN A 7 13.02 -23.01 4.65
CA ASN A 7 14.02 -23.48 5.62
C ASN A 7 15.46 -23.00 5.34
N LYS A 8 15.76 -22.56 4.10
CA LYS A 8 17.07 -21.99 3.75
C LYS A 8 17.17 -20.49 4.08
N CYS A 9 16.04 -19.79 4.14
CA CYS A 9 15.98 -18.39 4.59
C CYS A 9 16.14 -18.27 6.11
N ASN A 10 15.68 -19.26 6.88
CA ASN A 10 15.80 -19.27 8.35
C ASN A 10 17.21 -19.72 8.84
N ARG A 11 18.07 -20.19 7.95
CA ARG A 11 19.46 -20.60 8.22
C ARG A 11 20.49 -19.67 7.56
N MET A 12 20.14 -18.40 7.41
CA MET A 12 21.07 -17.31 7.05
C MET A 12 20.96 -16.13 8.02
N VAL A 13 20.46 -16.39 9.23
CA VAL A 13 20.60 -15.48 10.38
C VAL A 13 21.86 -15.88 11.14
N ASP A 14 23.01 -15.85 10.48
CA ASP A 14 24.28 -15.94 11.19
C ASP A 14 25.39 -15.19 10.44
N LYS A 15 25.71 -14.04 11.06
CA LYS A 15 26.97 -13.31 11.03
C LYS A 15 27.26 -12.48 9.77
N THR A 16 27.47 -11.19 10.07
CA THR A 16 28.05 -10.14 9.23
C THR A 16 27.30 -9.83 7.95
N TYR A 17 26.35 -8.88 7.96
CA TYR A 17 26.13 -7.85 6.92
C TYR A 17 24.97 -6.92 7.36
N ASN A 18 25.25 -6.10 8.39
CA ASN A 18 24.27 -5.26 9.11
C ASN A 18 24.00 -3.88 8.45
N ILE A 19 24.43 -3.66 7.20
CA ILE A 19 24.21 -2.37 6.51
C ILE A 19 23.41 -2.54 5.21
N THR A 20 23.41 -3.72 4.59
CA THR A 20 22.64 -3.96 3.36
C THR A 20 21.17 -4.34 3.63
N CYS A 21 20.83 -4.77 4.84
CA CYS A 21 19.47 -5.20 5.18
C CYS A 21 18.52 -4.02 5.50
N ILE A 22 19.06 -2.90 5.99
CA ILE A 22 18.24 -1.72 6.36
C ILE A 22 17.57 -1.10 5.12
N PHE A 23 18.22 -1.17 3.95
CA PHE A 23 17.65 -0.65 2.70
C PHE A 23 16.68 -1.64 2.01
N CYS A 24 16.80 -2.94 2.29
CA CYS A 24 15.96 -3.97 1.67
C CYS A 24 14.59 -4.11 2.37
N ILE A 25 14.47 -3.71 3.63
CA ILE A 25 13.20 -3.70 4.35
C ILE A 25 12.34 -2.47 3.99
N GLN A 26 12.95 -1.40 3.45
CA GLN A 26 12.24 -0.18 3.04
C GLN A 26 11.56 -0.25 1.67
N GLN A 27 11.74 -1.33 0.90
CA GLN A 27 11.13 -1.51 -0.43
C GLN A 27 10.23 -2.76 -0.54
N ILE A 28 9.65 -3.22 0.57
CA ILE A 28 8.44 -4.05 0.49
C ILE A 28 7.25 -3.08 0.36
N ARG A 29 7.10 -2.51 -0.83
CA ARG A 29 5.96 -1.66 -1.18
C ARG A 29 4.93 -2.51 -1.93
N ILE A 30 3.86 -2.86 -1.20
CA ILE A 30 2.47 -2.86 -1.67
C ILE A 30 2.14 -3.73 -2.89
N MET A 31 1.57 -4.91 -2.63
CA MET A 31 0.52 -5.52 -3.46
C MET A 31 -0.43 -6.32 -2.57
N ASP A 32 -1.26 -5.65 -1.78
CA ASP A 32 -2.66 -6.04 -1.55
C ASP A 32 -3.36 -4.93 -0.74
N GLN A 33 -4.68 -4.83 -0.81
CA GLN A 33 -5.45 -3.87 0.00
C GLN A 33 -5.28 -4.21 1.48
N VAL A 34 -4.41 -3.49 2.19
CA VAL A 34 -4.15 -3.72 3.62
C VAL A 34 -5.48 -3.67 4.37
N THR A 35 -5.90 -4.74 5.02
CA THR A 35 -7.21 -4.80 5.69
C THR A 35 -7.26 -3.85 6.88
N VAL A 36 -8.47 -3.52 7.36
CA VAL A 36 -8.63 -2.73 8.59
C VAL A 36 -7.85 -3.37 9.74
N ASN A 37 -7.92 -4.70 9.91
CA ASN A 37 -7.22 -5.40 10.98
C ASN A 37 -5.69 -5.28 10.86
N GLN A 38 -5.15 -5.29 9.65
CA GLN A 38 -3.72 -5.06 9.42
C GLN A 38 -3.33 -3.61 9.75
N ARG A 39 -4.16 -2.64 9.40
CA ARG A 39 -3.97 -1.24 9.83
C ARG A 39 -4.03 -1.07 11.35
N LEU A 40 -4.87 -1.84 12.03
CA LEU A 40 -4.87 -1.89 13.49
C LEU A 40 -3.57 -2.48 14.05
N ASN A 41 -2.98 -3.50 13.42
CA ASN A 41 -1.66 -3.99 13.83
C ASN A 41 -0.59 -2.91 13.66
N LEU A 42 -0.62 -2.13 12.56
CA LEU A 42 0.28 -0.99 12.37
C LEU A 42 0.14 0.04 13.50
N LEU A 43 -1.08 0.28 14.02
CA LEU A 43 -1.27 1.16 15.18
C LEU A 43 -0.62 0.59 16.43
N VAL A 44 -0.76 -0.71 16.70
CA VAL A 44 -0.13 -1.37 17.85
C VAL A 44 1.39 -1.26 17.77
N ASP A 45 1.96 -1.49 16.58
CA ASP A 45 3.39 -1.43 16.38
C ASP A 45 3.92 0.01 16.54
N THR A 46 3.18 1.01 16.07
CA THR A 46 3.61 2.42 16.06
C THR A 46 3.41 3.11 17.42
N PHE A 47 2.28 2.88 18.11
CA PHE A 47 1.94 3.61 19.33
C PHE A 47 2.21 2.84 20.62
N GLU A 48 2.23 1.52 20.54
CA GLU A 48 2.32 0.64 21.71
C GLU A 48 3.56 -0.27 21.64
N ASN A 49 4.50 0.00 20.73
CA ASN A 49 5.72 -0.79 20.52
C ASN A 49 5.44 -2.29 20.32
N GLY A 50 4.35 -2.64 19.63
CA GLY A 50 3.95 -4.02 19.38
C GLY A 50 3.23 -4.71 20.56
N VAL A 51 3.01 -4.01 21.68
CA VAL A 51 2.40 -4.59 22.88
C VAL A 51 0.86 -4.57 22.78
N LYS A 52 0.29 -5.68 22.30
CA LYS A 52 -1.18 -5.85 22.11
C LYS A 52 -2.00 -5.60 23.37
N ALA A 53 -1.46 -5.95 24.55
CA ALA A 53 -2.15 -5.72 25.82
C ALA A 53 -2.22 -4.23 26.19
N ALA A 54 -1.22 -3.43 25.81
CA ALA A 54 -1.23 -1.98 26.03
C ALA A 54 -2.29 -1.32 25.14
N PHE A 55 -2.33 -1.72 23.86
CA PHE A 55 -3.40 -1.32 22.93
C PHE A 55 -4.80 -1.63 23.48
N ALA A 56 -5.04 -2.84 23.97
CA ALA A 56 -6.34 -3.24 24.52
C ALA A 56 -6.78 -2.33 25.68
N ARG A 57 -5.85 -2.03 26.60
CA ARG A 57 -6.10 -1.16 27.76
C ARG A 57 -6.42 0.27 27.32
N LYS A 58 -5.65 0.82 26.37
CA LYS A 58 -5.84 2.19 25.89
C LYS A 58 -7.11 2.36 25.08
N ALA A 59 -7.40 1.42 24.17
CA ALA A 59 -8.61 1.42 23.35
C ALA A 59 -9.90 1.08 24.13
N GLY A 60 -9.81 0.66 25.40
CA GLY A 60 -10.96 0.27 26.20
C GLY A 60 -11.69 -0.96 25.66
N ILE A 61 -10.93 -1.95 25.18
CA ILE A 61 -11.41 -3.23 24.63
C ILE A 61 -10.87 -4.37 25.53
N SER A 62 -11.61 -5.47 25.64
CA SER A 62 -11.10 -6.64 26.39
C SER A 62 -9.83 -7.21 25.73
N PRO A 63 -8.89 -7.79 26.48
CA PRO A 63 -7.69 -8.41 25.92
C PRO A 63 -8.00 -9.49 24.87
N GLN A 64 -9.03 -10.31 25.14
CA GLN A 64 -9.53 -11.30 24.17
C GLN A 64 -10.07 -10.63 22.91
N GLY A 65 -10.88 -9.57 23.06
CA GLY A 65 -11.42 -8.83 21.92
C GLY A 65 -10.32 -8.19 21.06
N ALA A 66 -9.29 -7.62 21.68
CA ALA A 66 -8.13 -7.09 20.97
C ALA A 66 -7.35 -8.18 20.23
N GLN A 67 -7.17 -9.36 20.84
CA GLN A 67 -6.48 -10.48 20.19
C GLN A 67 -7.26 -11.02 18.99
N GLU A 68 -8.59 -11.17 19.13
CA GLU A 68 -9.46 -11.58 18.03
C GLU A 68 -9.47 -10.54 16.90
N LEU A 69 -9.52 -9.26 17.27
CA LEU A 69 -9.52 -8.14 16.36
C LEU A 69 -8.22 -8.04 15.55
N LEU A 70 -7.07 -8.07 16.23
CA LEU A 70 -5.76 -7.99 15.57
C LEU A 70 -5.44 -9.24 14.75
N ALA A 71 -6.02 -10.39 15.11
CA ALA A 71 -5.86 -11.63 14.35
C ALA A 71 -6.76 -11.70 13.10
N GLY A 72 -7.76 -10.83 12.96
CA GLY A 72 -8.69 -10.80 11.82
C GLY A 72 -9.58 -12.05 11.68
N ARG A 73 -9.66 -12.90 12.71
CA ARG A 73 -10.34 -14.21 12.61
C ARG A 73 -11.87 -14.14 12.71
N LYS A 74 -12.41 -13.14 13.40
CA LYS A 74 -13.86 -12.95 13.61
C LYS A 74 -14.47 -11.88 12.70
N GLY A 75 -13.82 -11.58 11.57
CA GLY A 75 -14.25 -10.54 10.63
C GLY A 75 -13.83 -9.14 11.04
N ASP A 76 -14.36 -8.16 10.32
CA ASP A 76 -14.03 -6.75 10.48
C ASP A 76 -14.49 -6.19 11.85
N PRO A 77 -13.78 -5.19 12.40
CA PRO A 77 -14.22 -4.54 13.63
C PRO A 77 -15.62 -3.93 13.47
N SER A 78 -16.44 -4.07 14.51
CA SER A 78 -17.69 -3.31 14.58
C SER A 78 -17.43 -1.80 14.57
N PHE A 79 -18.37 -1.03 14.04
CA PHE A 79 -18.32 0.44 14.06
C PHE A 79 -18.05 1.01 15.46
N LYS A 80 -18.69 0.45 16.49
CA LYS A 80 -18.48 0.87 17.89
C LYS A 80 -17.04 0.69 18.36
N VAL A 81 -16.35 -0.35 17.89
CA VAL A 81 -14.94 -0.59 18.19
C VAL A 81 -14.05 0.41 17.46
N LEU A 82 -14.34 0.70 16.19
CA LEU A 82 -13.60 1.71 15.41
C LEU A 82 -13.67 3.10 16.05
N VAL A 83 -14.87 3.53 16.47
CA VAL A 83 -15.05 4.83 17.15
C VAL A 83 -14.22 4.92 18.42
N LYS A 84 -14.27 3.90 19.28
CA LYS A 84 -13.46 3.85 20.52
C LYS A 84 -11.97 3.97 20.24
N ILE A 85 -11.48 3.32 19.17
CA ILE A 85 -10.08 3.40 18.77
C ILE A 85 -9.75 4.82 18.32
N LEU A 86 -10.57 5.44 17.47
CA LEU A 86 -10.35 6.83 17.02
C LEU A 86 -10.40 7.84 18.18
N GLU A 87 -11.27 7.65 19.16
CA GLU A 87 -11.33 8.47 20.39
C GLU A 87 -10.06 8.31 21.24
N SER A 88 -9.50 7.10 21.29
CA SER A 88 -8.29 6.79 22.06
C SER A 88 -7.00 7.25 21.37
N TYR A 89 -7.04 7.42 20.06
CA TYR A 89 -5.92 7.83 19.21
C TYR A 89 -6.33 9.02 18.32
N PRO A 90 -6.51 10.22 18.90
CA PRO A 90 -7.05 11.39 18.19
C PRO A 90 -6.13 11.93 17.09
N THR A 91 -4.88 11.45 17.02
CA THR A 91 -3.93 11.81 15.96
C THR A 91 -4.11 10.98 14.69
N ILE A 92 -4.98 9.96 14.70
CA ILE A 92 -5.21 9.05 13.58
C ILE A 92 -6.27 9.57 12.63
N ASP A 93 -5.99 9.47 11.33
CA ASP A 93 -6.96 9.77 10.28
C ASP A 93 -7.96 8.61 10.10
N ALA A 94 -9.25 8.94 10.18
CA ALA A 94 -10.33 7.98 10.04
C ALA A 94 -10.45 7.40 8.62
N ASN A 95 -10.16 8.18 7.57
CA ASN A 95 -10.16 7.71 6.18
C ASN A 95 -9.05 6.69 5.96
N TRP A 96 -7.89 6.92 6.56
CA TRP A 96 -6.82 5.92 6.53
C TRP A 96 -7.25 4.64 7.24
N LEU A 97 -7.79 4.76 8.46
CA LEU A 97 -8.16 3.58 9.24
C LEU A 97 -9.29 2.78 8.59
N VAL A 98 -10.32 3.42 8.03
CA VAL A 98 -11.53 2.76 7.52
C VAL A 98 -11.40 2.44 6.04
N LEU A 99 -10.97 3.39 5.22
CA LEU A 99 -10.94 3.27 3.75
C LEU A 99 -9.57 2.84 3.22
N GLY A 100 -8.52 2.87 4.04
CA GLY A 100 -7.15 2.60 3.60
C GLY A 100 -6.58 3.69 2.69
N ARG A 101 -7.18 4.88 2.69
CA ARG A 101 -6.79 6.02 1.83
C ARG A 101 -6.13 7.11 2.66
N GLY A 102 -5.11 7.77 2.12
CA GLY A 102 -4.39 8.83 2.81
C GLY A 102 -3.29 8.32 3.73
N GLY A 103 -2.83 9.18 4.65
CA GLY A 103 -1.79 8.85 5.64
C GLY A 103 -2.38 8.47 7.00
N MET A 104 -1.64 7.72 7.80
CA MET A 104 -2.09 7.28 9.14
C MET A 104 -2.39 8.45 10.08
N LEU A 105 -1.61 9.52 10.02
CA LEU A 105 -1.70 10.66 10.92
C LEU A 105 -2.44 11.83 10.26
N LEU A 106 -3.22 12.55 11.07
CA LEU A 106 -3.79 13.83 10.67
C LEU A 106 -2.66 14.83 10.38
N SER A 107 -2.72 15.51 9.24
CA SER A 107 -1.63 16.38 8.77
C SER A 107 -1.54 17.73 9.51
N GLN A 108 -2.44 18.02 10.45
CA GLN A 108 -2.32 19.14 11.40
C GLN A 108 -2.99 18.78 12.74
N PRO A 109 -2.45 19.21 13.89
CA PRO A 109 -3.13 19.07 15.17
C PRO A 109 -4.36 19.99 15.14
N VAL A 110 -5.56 19.40 15.07
CA VAL A 110 -6.80 20.16 15.26
C VAL A 110 -6.90 20.47 16.74
N GLU A 111 -6.46 21.66 17.13
CA GLU A 111 -6.85 22.23 18.43
C GLU A 111 -8.37 22.29 18.50
N GLN A 112 -8.90 21.68 19.54
CA GLN A 112 -10.32 21.53 19.76
C GLN A 112 -10.98 22.90 19.96
N VAL A 113 -11.75 23.36 18.97
CA VAL A 113 -12.76 24.39 19.21
C VAL A 113 -14.02 23.70 19.71
N GLY A 114 -14.20 23.77 21.03
CA GLY A 114 -15.39 23.30 21.72
C GLY A 114 -16.65 24.05 21.29
N SER A 115 -17.53 23.32 20.61
CA SER A 115 -18.87 22.95 21.09
C SER A 115 -20.09 23.93 21.07
N PHE A 116 -21.20 23.31 20.62
CA PHE A 116 -22.63 23.59 20.83
C PHE A 116 -23.26 24.75 20.00
N THR A 117 -24.48 24.71 19.47
CA THR A 117 -25.69 23.88 19.68
C THR A 117 -26.51 23.72 18.39
N ASN A 118 -27.32 22.67 18.35
CA ASN A 118 -28.37 22.41 17.36
C ASN A 118 -29.30 23.62 17.10
N THR A 119 -29.81 23.72 15.87
CA THR A 119 -31.22 23.90 15.42
C THR A 119 -31.25 24.83 14.20
N SER A 120 -31.76 24.35 13.07
CA SER A 120 -32.16 25.21 11.94
C SER A 120 -33.31 26.12 12.40
N PRO A 121 -33.30 27.43 12.07
CA PRO A 121 -33.91 27.85 10.81
C PRO A 121 -33.19 29.02 10.10
N THR A 122 -33.32 28.99 8.77
CA THR A 122 -33.26 30.08 7.79
C THR A 122 -33.04 31.51 8.31
N ASN A 123 -31.89 32.09 7.97
CA ASN A 123 -31.84 33.48 7.49
C ASN A 123 -30.59 33.68 6.61
N THR A 124 -30.84 33.99 5.35
CA THR A 124 -29.86 34.44 4.35
C THR A 124 -29.24 35.77 4.80
N ILE A 125 -27.92 35.80 5.04
CA ILE A 125 -27.17 37.06 5.12
C ILE A 125 -26.10 37.04 4.03
N ASP A 126 -26.37 37.82 2.99
CA ASP A 126 -25.49 38.09 1.86
C ASP A 126 -24.18 38.75 2.35
N THR A 127 -23.06 38.06 2.16
CA THR A 127 -21.74 38.45 2.71
C THR A 127 -20.95 39.33 1.73
N ARG A 128 -21.58 39.91 0.70
CA ARG A 128 -20.87 40.59 -0.41
C ARG A 128 -20.51 42.07 -0.20
N GLN A 129 -20.32 42.57 1.03
CA GLN A 129 -20.04 44.01 1.18
C GLN A 129 -18.91 44.46 2.10
N PHE A 130 -18.01 43.59 2.55
CA PHE A 130 -16.83 44.04 3.29
C PHE A 130 -15.55 43.25 2.97
N LEU A 131 -14.97 43.46 1.79
CA LEU A 131 -13.56 43.17 1.58
C LEU A 131 -12.86 44.35 0.89
N PRO A 132 -11.91 45.04 1.55
CA PRO A 132 -11.06 46.00 0.86
C PRO A 132 -10.19 45.25 -0.17
N PRO A 133 -9.90 45.84 -1.34
CA PRO A 133 -9.06 45.21 -2.34
C PRO A 133 -7.66 44.97 -1.77
N LEU A 134 -7.19 43.72 -1.86
CA LEU A 134 -5.85 43.34 -1.45
C LEU A 134 -4.82 44.17 -2.26
N PRO A 135 -3.77 44.73 -1.62
CA PRO A 135 -2.72 45.40 -2.35
C PRO A 135 -1.99 44.37 -3.23
N GLU A 136 -2.14 44.50 -4.54
CA GLU A 136 -1.38 43.70 -5.50
C GLU A 136 0.09 44.09 -5.41
N ASN A 137 0.88 43.27 -4.72
CA ASN A 137 2.33 43.44 -4.67
C ASN A 137 2.92 42.88 -5.98
N ASP A 138 3.04 43.73 -6.99
CA ASP A 138 3.56 43.43 -8.34
C ASP A 138 4.94 42.75 -8.35
N SER A 139 5.73 42.94 -7.28
CA SER A 139 7.03 42.30 -7.12
C SER A 139 6.91 40.77 -6.99
N ILE A 140 5.86 40.27 -6.33
CA ILE A 140 5.65 38.84 -6.12
C ILE A 140 5.23 38.15 -7.43
N LYS A 141 4.41 38.81 -8.26
CA LYS A 141 4.00 38.27 -9.57
C LYS A 141 5.19 38.14 -10.52
N LYS A 142 6.10 39.12 -10.52
CA LYS A 142 7.31 39.09 -11.36
C LYS A 142 8.27 37.96 -10.96
N GLU A 143 8.42 37.69 -9.67
CA GLU A 143 9.23 36.56 -9.19
C GLU A 143 8.60 35.21 -9.55
N MET A 144 7.27 35.09 -9.44
CA MET A 144 6.55 33.87 -9.78
C MET A 144 6.61 33.55 -11.28
N ASP A 145 6.56 34.56 -12.15
CA ASP A 145 6.73 34.41 -13.59
C ASP A 145 8.16 34.03 -14.00
N LEU A 146 9.17 34.53 -13.27
CA LEU A 146 10.57 34.16 -13.49
C LEU A 146 10.85 32.72 -13.06
N LEU A 147 10.26 32.27 -11.95
CA LEU A 147 10.35 30.88 -11.49
C LEU A 147 9.65 29.90 -12.43
N ALA A 148 8.48 30.27 -12.97
CA ALA A 148 7.76 29.41 -13.93
C ALA A 148 8.58 29.16 -15.21
N LYS A 149 9.23 30.20 -15.75
CA LYS A 149 10.09 30.08 -16.94
C LYS A 149 11.35 29.23 -16.68
N ALA A 150 11.92 29.33 -15.49
CA ALA A 150 13.08 28.51 -15.10
C ALA A 150 12.70 27.02 -14.96
N MET A 151 11.50 26.72 -14.46
CA MET A 151 11.00 25.35 -14.31
C MET A 151 10.80 24.66 -15.66
N ASP A 152 10.23 25.36 -16.64
CA ASP A 152 10.01 24.82 -17.99
C ASP A 152 11.33 24.53 -18.72
N ALA A 153 12.36 25.35 -18.52
CA ALA A 153 13.68 25.14 -19.09
C ALA A 153 14.35 23.85 -18.56
N LEU A 154 14.22 23.56 -17.25
CA LEU A 154 14.76 22.34 -16.65
C LEU A 154 14.00 21.08 -17.11
N LEU A 155 12.67 21.16 -17.22
CA LEU A 155 11.84 20.05 -17.71
C LEU A 155 12.07 19.72 -19.19
N SER A 156 12.52 20.69 -19.99
CA SER A 156 12.86 20.47 -21.39
C SER A 156 14.21 19.75 -21.59
N SER A 157 15.15 19.93 -20.67
CA SER A 157 16.50 19.36 -20.75
C SER A 157 16.56 17.87 -20.35
N ASN A 158 15.66 17.42 -19.47
CA ASN A 158 15.71 16.07 -18.87
C ASN A 158 14.92 15.00 -19.64
N LYS A 159 14.26 15.33 -20.76
CA LYS A 159 13.40 14.39 -21.52
C LYS A 159 14.15 13.56 -22.56
N SER A 160 15.40 13.91 -22.90
CA SER A 160 16.10 13.32 -24.05
C SER A 160 16.87 12.05 -23.69
N GLU A 161 17.71 12.06 -22.65
CA GLU A 161 18.68 10.97 -22.42
C GLU A 161 18.10 9.78 -21.64
N GLU A 162 17.27 10.02 -20.61
CA GLU A 162 16.74 8.92 -19.78
C GLU A 162 15.61 8.15 -20.48
N ALA A 163 14.76 8.84 -21.25
CA ALA A 163 13.61 8.22 -21.92
C ALA A 163 14.01 7.33 -23.12
N GLN A 164 15.10 7.65 -23.80
CA GLN A 164 15.62 6.84 -24.92
C GLN A 164 16.38 5.62 -24.41
N THR A 165 17.15 5.77 -23.33
CA THR A 165 17.85 4.66 -22.67
C THR A 165 16.86 3.64 -22.09
N ALA A 166 15.80 4.09 -21.41
CA ALA A 166 14.77 3.22 -20.87
C ALA A 166 13.99 2.45 -21.96
N LYS A 167 13.69 3.10 -23.10
CA LYS A 167 13.05 2.44 -24.25
C LYS A 167 13.93 1.36 -24.88
N SER A 168 15.24 1.60 -24.99
CA SER A 168 16.21 0.61 -25.50
C SER A 168 16.32 -0.61 -24.59
N ILE A 169 16.33 -0.41 -23.26
CA ILE A 169 16.44 -1.50 -22.28
C ILE A 169 15.17 -2.34 -22.28
N LEU A 170 13.99 -1.71 -22.29
CA LEU A 170 12.71 -2.41 -22.34
C LEU A 170 12.57 -3.22 -23.64
N ALA A 171 12.96 -2.66 -24.79
CA ALA A 171 12.90 -3.38 -26.07
C ALA A 171 13.72 -4.69 -26.06
N GLY A 172 14.86 -4.72 -25.36
CA GLY A 172 15.66 -5.95 -25.21
C GLY A 172 14.97 -7.02 -24.36
N TYR A 173 14.24 -6.62 -23.32
CA TYR A 173 13.56 -7.54 -22.39
C TYR A 173 12.33 -8.21 -23.03
N TRP A 174 11.58 -7.47 -23.86
CA TRP A 174 10.39 -7.99 -24.55
C TRP A 174 10.69 -9.01 -25.66
N LEU A 175 11.92 -9.09 -26.18
CA LEU A 175 12.29 -10.11 -27.16
C LEU A 175 12.62 -11.46 -26.50
N THR A 176 13.20 -11.46 -25.30
CA THR A 176 13.63 -12.70 -24.65
C THR A 176 12.49 -13.52 -24.03
N GLU A 177 11.40 -12.88 -23.60
CA GLU A 177 10.27 -13.58 -22.97
C GLU A 177 9.36 -14.29 -23.99
N ARG A 178 9.24 -13.73 -25.21
CA ARG A 178 8.40 -14.30 -26.27
C ARG A 178 8.95 -15.64 -26.79
N ASP A 179 10.26 -15.78 -26.87
CA ASP A 179 10.90 -16.99 -27.37
C ASP A 179 10.89 -18.15 -26.34
N THR A 180 10.79 -17.84 -25.04
CA THR A 180 10.75 -18.86 -23.98
C THR A 180 9.37 -19.49 -23.80
N GLU A 181 8.29 -18.71 -23.94
CA GLU A 181 6.93 -19.24 -23.85
C GLU A 181 6.60 -20.15 -25.05
N ASP A 182 7.21 -19.88 -26.21
CA ASP A 182 7.00 -20.65 -27.44
C ASP A 182 7.66 -22.04 -27.44
N GLU A 183 8.68 -22.27 -26.61
CA GLU A 183 9.33 -23.59 -26.48
C GLU A 183 8.71 -24.44 -25.36
N GLU A 184 8.16 -23.82 -24.31
CA GLU A 184 7.47 -24.54 -23.22
C GLU A 184 6.20 -25.23 -23.73
N TRP A 185 5.36 -24.56 -24.53
CA TRP A 185 4.13 -25.19 -25.03
C TRP A 185 4.42 -26.37 -25.97
N LYS A 186 5.49 -26.28 -26.77
CA LYS A 186 5.92 -27.37 -27.67
C LYS A 186 6.44 -28.58 -26.90
N HIS A 187 7.09 -28.36 -25.75
CA HIS A 187 7.55 -29.43 -24.88
C HIS A 187 6.37 -30.11 -24.15
N GLN A 188 5.39 -29.32 -23.71
CA GLN A 188 4.22 -29.83 -23.02
C GLN A 188 3.31 -30.64 -23.96
N ALA A 189 3.09 -30.17 -25.19
CA ALA A 189 2.34 -30.89 -26.21
C ALA A 189 2.98 -32.24 -26.56
N ARG A 190 4.31 -32.29 -26.71
CA ARG A 190 5.05 -33.56 -26.97
C ARG A 190 4.97 -34.54 -25.81
N ALA A 191 4.97 -34.05 -24.57
CA ALA A 191 4.83 -34.89 -23.37
C ALA A 191 3.43 -35.50 -23.27
N GLU A 192 2.39 -34.74 -23.62
CA GLU A 192 1.00 -35.19 -23.59
C GLU A 192 0.72 -36.25 -24.67
N GLU A 193 1.22 -36.05 -25.89
CA GLU A 193 1.15 -37.08 -26.94
C GLU A 193 1.87 -38.38 -26.56
N ALA A 194 3.02 -38.29 -25.89
CA ALA A 194 3.76 -39.47 -25.43
C ALA A 194 2.98 -40.24 -24.34
N ALA A 195 2.31 -39.52 -23.44
CA ALA A 195 1.46 -40.12 -22.41
C ALA A 195 0.24 -40.81 -23.01
N GLU A 196 -0.38 -40.22 -24.03
CA GLU A 196 -1.55 -40.79 -24.70
C GLU A 196 -1.19 -42.08 -25.47
N ARG A 197 -0.04 -42.10 -26.16
CA ARG A 197 0.45 -43.33 -26.81
C ARG A 197 0.70 -44.45 -25.81
N GLN A 198 1.16 -44.13 -24.60
CA GLN A 198 1.35 -45.13 -23.54
C GLN A 198 0.03 -45.68 -23.01
N ARG A 199 -1.03 -44.86 -22.92
CA ARG A 199 -2.37 -45.33 -22.52
C ARG A 199 -2.94 -46.29 -23.56
N GLN A 200 -2.91 -45.88 -24.83
CA GLN A 200 -3.39 -46.73 -25.93
C GLN A 200 -2.62 -48.05 -26.02
N ALA A 201 -1.31 -48.05 -25.78
CA ALA A 201 -0.51 -49.26 -25.74
C ALA A 201 -0.88 -50.20 -24.58
N ARG A 202 -1.25 -49.67 -23.40
CA ARG A 202 -1.74 -50.48 -22.28
C ARG A 202 -3.12 -51.06 -22.55
N GLU A 203 -4.03 -50.26 -23.10
CA GLU A 203 -5.38 -50.71 -23.46
C GLU A 203 -5.36 -51.82 -24.52
N GLN A 204 -4.42 -51.74 -25.48
CA GLN A 204 -4.21 -52.81 -26.47
C GLN A 204 -3.65 -54.11 -25.88
N GLN A 205 -2.89 -54.03 -24.78
CA GLN A 205 -2.37 -55.21 -24.06
C GLN A 205 -3.43 -55.84 -23.16
N GLU A 206 -4.30 -55.03 -22.55
CA GLU A 206 -5.40 -55.50 -21.70
C GLU A 206 -6.54 -56.14 -22.51
N GLY A 207 -6.77 -55.71 -23.75
CA GLY A 207 -7.80 -56.28 -24.64
C GLY A 207 -7.45 -57.63 -25.30
N GLN A 208 -6.25 -58.18 -25.07
CA GLN A 208 -5.82 -59.47 -25.64
C GLN A 208 -5.72 -60.61 -24.60
N GLN A 209 -6.18 -60.40 -23.37
CA GLN A 209 -6.29 -61.44 -22.32
C GLN A 209 -7.72 -61.96 -22.16
#